data_AF-A0A3M5MSB3-F1
#
_entry.id   AF-A0A3M5MSB3-F1
#
_cell.length_a   1.000
_cell.length_b   1.000
_cell.length_c   1.000
_cell.angle_alpha   90.00
_cell.angle_beta   90.00
_cell.angle_gamma   90.00
#
_symmetry.space_group_name_H-M   'P 1'
#
loop_
_entity.id
_entity.type
_entity.pdbx_description
1 polymer ?
#
loop_
_entity_poly.entity_id
_entity_poly.type
_entity_poly.pdbx_seq_one_letter_code
_entity_poly.pdbx_strand_id
1 'polypeptide(L)'
;PALSDARATGMFRILQEALTNVMRHAQAHTVEISLTLQDGMMCMTVADDGQGFVVESGRAVSFGLVGMRERVLMLGGRLELDSEAGEGTTLRAYIPLDPTAQERRQ
;
A
#
# COMPACT_ATOMS: atom_id res chain seq x y z
N PRO A 1 2.53 18.18 7.07
CA PRO A 1 1.09 17.86 7.21
C PRO A 1 0.87 16.70 8.19
N ALA A 2 -0.16 16.79 9.03
CA ALA A 2 -0.49 15.72 9.96
C ALA A 2 -1.41 14.70 9.29
N LEU A 3 -1.16 13.43 9.59
CA LEU A 3 -2.03 12.32 9.24
C LEU A 3 -2.85 11.98 10.48
N SER A 4 -4.18 11.91 10.39
CA SER A 4 -4.99 11.43 11.52
C SER A 4 -4.60 10.01 11.94
N ASP A 5 -4.79 9.70 13.23
CA ASP A 5 -4.52 8.37 13.79
C ASP A 5 -5.23 7.24 13.02
N ALA A 6 -6.45 7.50 12.54
CA ALA A 6 -7.21 6.56 11.72
C ALA A 6 -6.49 6.25 10.39
N ARG A 7 -5.98 7.28 9.70
CA ARG A 7 -5.20 7.14 8.46
C ARG A 7 -3.84 6.49 8.71
N ALA A 8 -3.14 6.88 9.78
CA ALA A 8 -1.86 6.30 10.17
C ALA A 8 -1.99 4.80 10.47
N THR A 9 -3.00 4.44 11.28
CA THR A 9 -3.32 3.04 11.58
C THR A 9 -3.70 2.27 10.31
N GLY A 10 -4.49 2.90 9.43
CA GLY A 10 -4.89 2.31 8.16
C GLY A 10 -3.70 1.96 7.26
N MET A 11 -2.77 2.91 7.08
CA MET A 11 -1.52 2.71 6.33
C MET A 11 -0.64 1.63 6.96
N PHE A 12 -0.51 1.64 8.29
CA PHE A 12 0.25 0.62 9.00
C PHE A 12 -0.32 -0.78 8.76
N ARG A 13 -1.66 -0.94 8.77
CA ARG A 13 -2.30 -2.23 8.47
C ARG A 13 -2.09 -2.67 7.03
N ILE A 14 -2.03 -1.75 6.08
CA ILE A 14 -1.69 -2.06 4.68
C ILE A 14 -0.23 -2.51 4.59
N LEU A 15 0.69 -1.80 5.24
CA LEU A 15 2.10 -2.18 5.29
C LEU A 15 2.29 -3.58 5.90
N GLN A 16 1.63 -3.88 7.02
CA GLN A 16 1.71 -5.19 7.67
C GLN A 16 1.27 -6.32 6.75
N GLU A 17 0.16 -6.14 6.03
CA GLU A 17 -0.33 -7.15 5.10
C GLU A 17 0.59 -7.28 3.88
N ALA A 18 1.10 -6.17 3.34
CA ALA A 18 2.07 -6.19 2.24
C ALA A 18 3.34 -6.95 2.64
N LEU A 19 3.93 -6.66 3.81
CA LEU A 19 5.10 -7.40 4.31
C LEU A 19 4.79 -8.87 4.59
N THR A 20 3.59 -9.18 5.06
CA THR A 20 3.14 -10.58 5.23
C THR A 20 3.10 -11.31 3.89
N ASN A 21 2.63 -10.65 2.83
CA ASN A 21 2.64 -11.21 1.49
C ASN A 21 4.07 -11.47 1.01
N VAL A 22 5.00 -10.53 1.19
CA VAL A 22 6.40 -10.75 0.82
C VAL A 22 6.97 -11.96 1.56
N MET A 23 6.86 -11.99 2.90
CA MET A 23 7.42 -13.06 3.72
C MET A 23 6.86 -14.45 3.39
N ARG A 24 5.61 -14.53 2.95
CA ARG A 24 4.95 -15.81 2.64
C ARG A 24 5.08 -16.24 1.19
N HIS A 25 5.23 -15.31 0.26
CA HIS A 25 4.99 -15.58 -1.16
C HIS A 25 6.10 -15.11 -2.09
N ALA A 26 6.87 -14.08 -1.74
CA ALA A 26 7.76 -13.44 -2.71
C ALA A 26 9.10 -14.18 -2.90
N GLN A 27 9.60 -14.90 -1.89
CA GLN A 27 10.99 -15.39 -1.89
C GLN A 27 12.01 -14.27 -2.20
N ALA A 28 11.69 -13.04 -1.81
CA ALA A 28 12.49 -11.86 -2.04
C ALA A 28 13.74 -11.83 -1.14
N HIS A 29 14.81 -11.21 -1.64
CA HIS A 29 16.01 -10.90 -0.86
C HIS A 29 15.90 -9.52 -0.22
N THR A 30 15.23 -8.60 -0.90
CA THR A 30 15.14 -7.19 -0.52
C THR A 30 13.69 -6.72 -0.56
N VAL A 31 13.35 -5.84 0.39
CA VAL A 31 12.10 -5.08 0.37
C VAL A 31 12.43 -3.63 0.61
N GLU A 32 11.95 -2.77 -0.27
CA GLU A 32 12.04 -1.33 -0.14
C GLU A 32 10.67 -0.75 0.25
N ILE A 33 10.69 0.10 1.27
CA ILE A 33 9.49 0.81 1.74
C ILE A 33 9.78 2.30 1.63
N SER A 34 8.92 3.04 0.93
CA SER A 34 9.01 4.50 0.85
C SER A 34 7.66 5.15 1.17
N LEU A 35 7.74 6.32 1.79
CA LEU A 35 6.60 7.21 2.05
C LEU A 35 6.92 8.54 1.41
N THR A 36 6.09 8.95 0.44
CA THR A 36 6.25 10.21 -0.27
C THR A 36 4.97 11.03 -0.18
N LEU A 37 5.12 12.35 -0.26
CA LEU A 37 4.01 13.27 -0.31
C LEU A 37 3.98 13.97 -1.65
N GLN A 38 2.88 13.83 -2.37
CA GLN A 38 2.69 14.46 -3.67
C GLN A 38 1.23 14.87 -3.83
N ASP A 39 0.97 16.10 -4.29
CA ASP A 39 -0.37 16.61 -4.63
C ASP A 39 -1.42 16.44 -3.51
N GLY A 40 -1.00 16.64 -2.25
CA GLY A 40 -1.88 16.48 -1.08
C GLY A 40 -2.18 15.03 -0.67
N MET A 41 -1.52 14.06 -1.31
CA MET A 41 -1.67 12.63 -1.07
C MET A 41 -0.39 12.06 -0.44
N MET A 42 -0.56 11.23 0.58
CA MET A 42 0.49 10.34 1.08
C MET A 42 0.52 9.09 0.19
N CYS A 43 1.67 8.78 -0.39
CA CYS A 43 1.92 7.57 -1.16
C CYS A 43 2.91 6.67 -0.40
N MET A 44 2.46 5.48 -0.01
CA MET A 44 3.34 4.43 0.48
C MET A 44 3.60 3.43 -0.63
N THR A 45 4.87 3.20 -0.93
CA THR A 45 5.30 2.15 -1.86
C THR A 45 5.98 1.05 -1.07
N VAL A 46 5.59 -0.20 -1.32
CA VAL A 46 6.27 -1.41 -0.84
C VAL A 46 6.67 -2.18 -2.09
N ALA A 47 7.97 -2.34 -2.32
CA ALA A 47 8.51 -3.04 -3.47
C ALA A 47 9.43 -4.17 -3.01
N ASP A 48 9.31 -5.35 -3.61
CA ASP A 48 10.20 -6.49 -3.37
C ASP A 48 10.81 -7.00 -4.67
N ASP A 49 11.99 -7.61 -4.57
CA ASP A 49 12.74 -8.23 -5.68
C ASP A 49 12.45 -9.74 -5.82
N GLY A 50 11.26 -10.16 -5.38
CA GLY A 50 10.87 -11.57 -5.34
C GLY A 50 10.40 -12.13 -6.69
N GLN A 51 9.75 -13.29 -6.62
CA GLN A 51 9.28 -14.01 -7.81
C GLN A 51 8.09 -13.37 -8.52
N GLY A 52 7.46 -12.34 -7.93
CA GLY A 52 6.24 -11.72 -8.46
C GLY A 52 5.09 -12.70 -8.75
N PHE A 53 4.02 -12.22 -9.37
CA PHE A 53 2.89 -13.04 -9.79
C PHE A 53 2.06 -12.34 -10.87
N VAL A 54 1.39 -13.15 -11.71
CA VAL A 54 0.41 -12.63 -12.67
C VAL A 54 -0.98 -12.68 -12.05
N VAL A 55 -1.68 -11.54 -12.05
CA VAL A 55 -3.10 -11.50 -11.68
C VAL A 55 -3.92 -12.06 -12.84
N GLU A 56 -4.20 -13.35 -12.82
CA GLU A 56 -5.05 -14.00 -13.82
C GLU A 56 -6.49 -13.48 -13.75
N SER A 57 -7.02 -13.06 -14.89
CA SER A 57 -8.41 -12.60 -15.03
C SER A 57 -9.37 -13.73 -14.64
N GLY A 58 -10.21 -13.51 -13.62
CA GLY A 58 -11.20 -14.49 -13.15
C GLY A 58 -10.75 -15.37 -11.98
N ARG A 59 -9.49 -15.27 -11.53
CA ARG A 59 -9.03 -15.91 -10.30
C ARG A 59 -9.40 -15.06 -9.09
N ALA A 60 -9.80 -15.70 -7.99
CA ALA A 60 -10.10 -15.00 -6.75
C ALA A 60 -8.85 -14.22 -6.28
N VAL A 61 -8.97 -12.90 -6.19
CA VAL A 61 -7.97 -12.05 -5.55
C VAL A 61 -7.85 -12.49 -4.09
N SER A 62 -6.62 -12.59 -3.57
CA SER A 62 -6.42 -13.04 -2.19
C SER A 62 -7.14 -12.12 -1.19
N PHE A 63 -7.63 -12.69 -0.09
CA PHE A 63 -8.31 -11.91 0.96
C PHE A 63 -7.45 -10.75 1.49
N GLY A 64 -6.11 -10.92 1.52
CA GLY A 64 -5.17 -9.87 1.89
C GLY A 64 -5.22 -8.66 0.95
N LEU A 65 -5.16 -8.89 -0.37
CA LEU A 65 -5.26 -7.83 -1.37
C LEU A 65 -6.65 -7.16 -1.36
N VAL A 66 -7.73 -7.93 -1.18
CA VAL A 66 -9.09 -7.39 -1.05
C VAL A 66 -9.18 -6.49 0.19
N GLY A 67 -8.74 -6.96 1.34
CA GLY A 67 -8.80 -6.19 2.60
C GLY A 67 -7.92 -4.93 2.56
N MET A 68 -6.78 -4.96 1.88
CA MET A 68 -5.98 -3.76 1.65
C MET A 68 -6.70 -2.75 0.74
N ARG A 69 -7.31 -3.21 -0.36
CA ARG A 69 -8.06 -2.34 -1.28
C ARG A 69 -9.26 -1.70 -0.58
N GLU A 70 -10.06 -2.48 0.14
CA GLU A 70 -11.20 -1.97 0.91
C GLU A 70 -10.77 -0.91 1.93
N ARG A 71 -9.69 -1.17 2.67
CA ARG A 71 -9.18 -0.23 3.67
C ARG A 71 -8.71 1.08 3.05
N VAL A 72 -8.00 1.02 1.92
CA VAL A 72 -7.57 2.24 1.23
C VAL A 72 -8.78 3.03 0.72
N LEU A 73 -9.80 2.36 0.19
CA LEU A 73 -11.04 2.99 -0.25
C LEU A 73 -11.77 3.67 0.91
N MET A 74 -11.84 3.03 2.08
CA MET A 74 -12.42 3.63 3.30
C MET A 74 -11.72 4.92 3.75
N LEU A 75 -10.44 5.09 3.41
CA LEU A 75 -9.66 6.30 3.72
C LEU A 75 -9.75 7.35 2.60
N GLY A 76 -10.59 7.14 1.58
CA GLY A 76 -10.70 8.02 0.42
C GLY A 76 -9.53 7.92 -0.55
N GLY A 77 -8.78 6.81 -0.50
CA GLY A 77 -7.58 6.57 -1.26
C GLY A 77 -7.75 5.62 -2.44
N ARG A 78 -6.62 5.21 -3.03
CA ARG A 78 -6.57 4.11 -4.01
C ARG A 78 -5.35 3.22 -3.81
N LEU A 79 -5.46 1.96 -4.22
CA LEU A 79 -4.39 0.98 -4.20
C LEU A 79 -4.04 0.57 -5.63
N GLU A 80 -2.76 0.66 -5.96
CA GLU A 80 -2.17 0.16 -7.20
C GLU A 80 -1.24 -1.00 -6.87
N LEU A 81 -1.23 -2.01 -7.74
CA LEU A 81 -0.40 -3.20 -7.60
C LEU A 81 0.17 -3.48 -8.99
N ASP A 82 1.48 -3.57 -9.05
CA ASP A 82 2.25 -3.98 -10.21
C ASP A 82 3.04 -5.23 -9.83
N SER A 83 2.95 -6.27 -10.65
CA SER A 83 3.68 -7.52 -10.42
C SER A 83 3.77 -8.30 -11.71
N GLU A 84 4.96 -8.83 -11.95
CA GLU A 84 5.26 -9.69 -13.08
C GLU A 84 6.09 -10.88 -12.59
N ALA A 85 5.82 -12.06 -13.17
CA ALA A 85 6.52 -13.28 -12.77
C ALA A 85 8.03 -13.14 -13.07
N GLY A 86 8.85 -13.22 -12.01
CA GLY A 86 10.30 -13.07 -12.04
C GLY A 86 10.82 -11.65 -11.75
N GLU A 87 9.95 -10.64 -11.72
CA GLU A 87 10.33 -9.22 -11.62
C GLU A 87 9.88 -8.57 -10.30
N GLY A 88 9.38 -9.36 -9.36
CA GLY A 88 8.94 -8.89 -8.04
C GLY A 88 7.53 -8.33 -8.00
N THR A 89 7.26 -7.57 -6.93
CA THR A 89 5.95 -6.95 -6.68
C THR A 89 6.15 -5.52 -6.19
N THR A 90 5.38 -4.58 -6.72
CA THR A 90 5.27 -3.21 -6.23
C THR A 90 3.83 -2.89 -5.87
N LEU A 91 3.58 -2.59 -4.59
CA LEU A 91 2.30 -2.13 -4.07
C LEU A 91 2.39 -0.65 -3.71
N ARG A 92 1.44 0.15 -4.22
CA ARG A 92 1.35 1.59 -3.94
C ARG A 92 -0.01 1.92 -3.32
N ALA A 93 0.01 2.43 -2.10
CA ALA A 93 -1.17 2.91 -1.39
C ALA A 93 -1.17 4.43 -1.33
N TYR A 94 -2.22 5.05 -1.86
CA TYR A 94 -2.40 6.49 -1.88
C TYR A 94 -3.54 6.86 -0.95
N ILE A 95 -3.33 7.77 -0.01
CA ILE A 95 -4.39 8.33 0.84
C ILE A 95 -4.30 9.85 0.92
N PRO A 96 -5.43 10.57 0.92
CA PRO A 96 -5.42 12.02 1.09
C PRO A 96 -4.95 12.40 2.49
N LEU A 97 -4.17 13.46 2.58
CA LEU A 97 -3.89 14.11 3.85
C LEU A 97 -5.15 14.73 4.46
N ASP A 98 -5.15 14.93 5.77
CA ASP A 98 -6.19 15.72 6.42
C ASP A 98 -6.10 17.19 6.02
N PRO A 99 -7.14 17.78 5.41
CA PRO A 99 -7.17 19.22 5.10
C PRO A 99 -7.01 20.08 6.37
N THR A 100 -7.55 19.60 7.49
CA THR A 100 -7.63 20.33 8.77
C THR A 100 -6.33 20.33 9.57
N ALA A 101 -5.30 19.61 9.14
CA ALA A 101 -3.98 19.66 9.79
C ALA A 101 -3.23 20.99 9.56
N GLN A 102 -3.68 21.79 8.59
CA GLN A 102 -3.12 23.10 8.27
C GLN A 102 -3.67 24.22 9.16
N GLU A 103 -4.92 24.10 9.63
CA GLU A 103 -5.60 25.14 10.43
C GLU A 103 -5.16 25.17 11.90
N ARG A 104 -4.61 24.07 12.43
CA ARG A 104 -4.12 24.00 13.82
C ARG A 104 -2.72 24.58 14.02
N ARG A 105 -2.13 25.20 13.00
CA ARG A 105 -0.78 25.80 13.01
C ARG A 105 -0.76 27.31 12.68
N GLN A 106 -1.93 27.97 12.72
CA GLN A 106 -2.05 29.44 12.74
C GLN A 106 -2.69 29.83 14.07
#